data_AF-Q30PT5-F1
#
_entry.id   AF-Q30PT5-F1
#
_cell.length_a   1.000
_cell.length_b   1.000
_cell.length_c   1.000
_cell.angle_alpha   90.00
_cell.angle_beta   90.00
_cell.angle_gamma   90.00
#
_symmetry.space_group_name_H-M   'P 1'
#
loop_
_entity.id
_entity.type
_entity.pdbx_description
1 polymer ?
#
loop_
_entity_poly.entity_id
_entity_poly.type
_entity_poly.pdbx_seq_one_letter_code
_entity_poly.pdbx_strand_id
1 'polypeptide(L)'
;MSSLLGVIIEETETFAKAVKQLQKQFKNVETDCDEFVHNIKTIDNLGVNLGSGVYKVRIANSDKKSGKSSGYRLISYLKLIDNKLYLMYVYDKSDLGTVSEKQIDALIKKTILEKTNKE
;
A
#
# COMPACT_ATOMS: atom_id res chain seq x y z
N MET A 1 16.99 7.20 -13.96
CA MET A 1 16.17 5.99 -13.76
C MET A 1 17.02 4.97 -13.04
N SER A 2 16.97 4.97 -11.71
CA SER A 2 17.78 4.06 -10.89
C SER A 2 16.83 3.27 -9.99
N SER A 3 16.23 2.20 -10.53
CA SER A 3 15.53 1.22 -9.71
C SER A 3 16.55 0.22 -9.18
N LEU A 4 16.85 0.32 -7.89
CA LEU A 4 17.57 -0.75 -7.20
C LEU A 4 16.53 -1.83 -6.86
N LEU A 5 16.27 -2.74 -7.81
CA LEU A 5 15.68 -4.10 -7.65
C LEU A 5 15.17 -4.72 -8.96
N GLY A 6 15.11 -3.96 -10.08
CA GLY A 6 14.58 -4.49 -11.34
C GLY A 6 13.11 -4.94 -11.27
N VAL A 7 12.38 -4.49 -10.23
CA VAL A 7 10.98 -4.85 -9.99
C VAL A 7 10.08 -3.93 -10.80
N ILE A 8 9.12 -4.50 -11.51
CA ILE A 8 8.07 -3.76 -12.21
C ILE A 8 6.96 -3.47 -11.22
N ILE A 9 6.56 -2.20 -11.10
CA ILE A 9 5.51 -1.78 -10.17
C ILE A 9 4.23 -1.55 -10.96
N GLU A 10 3.16 -2.24 -10.58
CA GLU A 10 1.86 -2.17 -11.25
C GLU A 10 0.77 -1.75 -10.25
N GLU A 11 -0.03 -0.76 -10.63
CA GLU A 11 -1.18 -0.33 -9.86
C GLU A 11 -2.41 -1.15 -10.24
N THR A 12 -3.08 -1.71 -9.24
CA THR A 12 -4.38 -2.34 -9.49
C THR A 12 -5.50 -1.31 -9.56
N GLU A 13 -6.60 -1.66 -10.21
CA GLU A 13 -7.80 -0.81 -10.18
C GLU A 13 -8.30 -0.53 -8.77
N THR A 14 -8.11 -1.48 -7.85
CA THR A 14 -8.57 -1.36 -6.46
C THR A 14 -7.73 -0.30 -5.73
N PHE A 15 -6.43 -0.27 -5.98
CA PHE A 15 -5.54 0.78 -5.51
C PHE A 15 -5.91 2.14 -6.11
N ALA A 16 -6.03 2.24 -7.43
CA ALA A 16 -6.37 3.50 -8.11
C ALA A 16 -7.71 4.08 -7.62
N LYS A 17 -8.73 3.24 -7.38
CA LYS A 17 -10.01 3.66 -6.79
C LYS A 17 -9.84 4.18 -5.36
N ALA A 18 -9.02 3.52 -4.55
CA ALA A 18 -8.75 3.94 -3.18
C ALA A 18 -7.99 5.27 -3.11
N VAL A 19 -6.97 5.47 -3.96
CA VAL A 19 -6.26 6.75 -4.11
C VAL A 19 -7.24 7.86 -4.44
N LYS A 20 -8.11 7.67 -5.46
CA LYS A 20 -9.15 8.66 -5.84
C LYS A 20 -10.12 8.98 -4.70
N GLN A 21 -10.44 7.99 -3.86
CA GLN A 21 -11.30 8.23 -2.70
C GLN A 21 -10.59 9.07 -1.64
N LEU A 22 -9.34 8.73 -1.32
CA LEU A 22 -8.51 9.49 -0.38
C LEU A 22 -8.20 10.90 -0.89
N GLN A 23 -8.04 11.08 -2.20
CA GLN A 23 -7.76 12.36 -2.84
C GLN A 23 -8.84 13.42 -2.60
N LYS A 24 -10.07 12.99 -2.30
CA LYS A 24 -11.17 13.89 -1.89
C LYS A 24 -10.89 14.58 -0.56
N GLN A 25 -10.11 13.95 0.31
CA GLN A 25 -9.79 14.43 1.65
C GLN A 25 -8.34 14.94 1.74
N PHE A 26 -7.43 14.34 0.99
CA PHE A 26 -5.99 14.57 1.07
C PHE A 26 -5.38 14.76 -0.32
N LYS A 27 -4.98 15.99 -0.64
CA LYS A 27 -4.62 16.38 -2.00
C LYS A 27 -3.31 15.73 -2.46
N ASN A 28 -2.42 15.39 -1.53
CA ASN A 28 -1.08 14.88 -1.81
C ASN A 28 -0.99 13.35 -1.74
N VAL A 29 -2.10 12.62 -1.57
CA VAL A 29 -2.05 11.15 -1.42
C VAL A 29 -1.34 10.45 -2.58
N GLU A 30 -1.50 10.96 -3.81
CA GLU A 30 -0.85 10.45 -5.01
C GLU A 30 0.66 10.69 -4.95
N THR A 31 1.08 11.94 -4.71
CA THR A 31 2.48 12.32 -4.50
C THR A 31 3.15 11.52 -3.38
N ASP A 32 2.47 11.35 -2.24
CA ASP A 32 3.00 10.60 -1.10
C ASP A 32 3.21 9.12 -1.43
N CYS A 33 2.34 8.53 -2.27
CA CYS A 33 2.49 7.17 -2.77
C CYS A 33 3.63 7.05 -3.80
N ASP A 34 3.74 8.01 -4.72
CA ASP A 34 4.81 8.05 -5.73
C ASP A 34 6.19 8.22 -5.09
N GLU A 35 6.30 9.10 -4.09
CA GLU A 35 7.53 9.25 -3.31
C GLU A 35 7.89 7.95 -2.60
N PHE A 36 6.92 7.24 -2.02
CA PHE A 36 7.18 5.93 -1.43
C PHE A 36 7.74 4.97 -2.48
N VAL A 37 7.06 4.83 -3.63
CA VAL A 37 7.46 3.97 -4.74
C VAL A 37 8.87 4.27 -5.23
N HIS A 38 9.20 5.55 -5.41
CA HIS A 38 10.53 5.99 -5.83
C HIS A 38 11.64 5.64 -4.84
N ASN A 39 11.29 5.54 -3.55
CA ASN A 39 12.22 5.24 -2.47
C ASN A 39 12.35 3.74 -2.14
N ILE A 40 11.65 2.85 -2.86
CA ILE A 40 11.80 1.40 -2.70
C ILE A 40 13.14 0.95 -3.29
N LYS A 41 14.04 0.46 -2.43
CA LYS A 41 15.36 -0.07 -2.79
C LYS A 41 15.55 -1.52 -2.37
N THR A 42 14.84 -1.96 -1.34
CA THR A 42 14.91 -3.31 -0.78
C THR A 42 13.53 -3.78 -0.38
N ILE A 43 13.38 -5.10 -0.17
CA ILE A 43 12.14 -5.70 0.33
C ILE A 43 11.74 -5.15 1.71
N ASP A 44 12.70 -4.72 2.52
CA ASP A 44 12.46 -4.11 3.82
C ASP A 44 11.71 -2.77 3.71
N ASN A 45 11.83 -2.07 2.58
CA ASN A 45 11.08 -0.84 2.34
C ASN A 45 9.57 -1.11 2.15
N LEU A 46 9.17 -2.34 1.82
CA LEU A 46 7.76 -2.73 1.73
C LEU A 46 7.08 -2.87 3.11
N GLY A 47 7.86 -2.80 4.19
CA GLY A 47 7.37 -2.77 5.56
C GLY A 47 7.06 -4.16 6.12
N VAL A 48 5.94 -4.28 6.83
CA VAL A 48 5.58 -5.48 7.59
C VAL A 48 5.06 -6.56 6.66
N ASN A 49 5.71 -7.73 6.67
CA ASN A 49 5.23 -8.92 5.99
C ASN A 49 3.98 -9.48 6.69
N LEU A 50 2.85 -9.54 5.98
CA LEU A 50 1.58 -10.11 6.46
C LEU A 50 1.41 -11.60 6.05
N GLY A 51 2.42 -12.17 5.39
CA GLY A 51 2.47 -13.53 4.86
C GLY A 51 1.95 -13.64 3.42
N SER A 52 2.29 -14.75 2.75
CA SER A 52 1.83 -15.07 1.39
C SER A 52 2.22 -14.05 0.31
N GLY A 53 3.29 -13.27 0.51
CA GLY A 53 3.70 -12.19 -0.41
C GLY A 53 2.99 -10.85 -0.17
N VAL A 54 2.17 -10.73 0.87
CA VAL A 54 1.49 -9.48 1.23
C VAL A 54 2.38 -8.65 2.16
N TYR A 55 2.59 -7.37 1.84
CA TYR A 55 3.39 -6.44 2.62
C TYR A 55 2.60 -5.18 2.96
N LYS A 56 2.79 -4.65 4.17
CA LYS A 56 2.13 -3.42 4.62
C LYS A 56 3.17 -2.37 5.01
N VAL A 57 3.09 -1.22 4.37
CA VAL A 57 3.93 -0.07 4.67
C VAL A 57 3.11 1.09 5.22
N ARG A 58 3.75 1.90 6.07
CA ARG A 58 3.19 3.15 6.58
C ARG A 58 3.78 4.30 5.78
N ILE A 59 2.92 5.02 5.06
CA ILE A 59 3.30 6.22 4.30
C ILE A 59 2.93 7.44 5.14
N ALA A 60 3.83 8.41 5.19
CA ALA A 60 3.52 9.68 5.84
C ALA A 60 2.44 10.38 5.02
N ASN A 61 1.40 10.89 5.67
CA ASN A 61 0.39 11.72 5.01
C ASN A 61 0.85 13.18 5.13
N SER A 62 1.30 13.79 4.04
CA SER A 62 1.84 15.15 4.03
C SER A 62 0.76 16.23 4.20
N ASP A 63 -0.51 15.90 3.95
CA ASP A 63 -1.65 16.80 4.23
C ASP A 63 -1.95 16.93 5.73
N LYS A 64 -1.39 16.05 6.58
CA LYS A 64 -1.55 16.09 8.03
C LYS A 64 -0.32 16.68 8.73
N LYS A 65 -0.54 17.55 9.72
CA LYS A 65 0.52 18.06 10.63
C LYS A 65 0.97 17.04 11.68
N SER A 66 0.81 15.75 11.39
CA SER A 66 1.05 14.66 12.32
C SER A 66 1.82 13.56 11.61
N GLY A 67 2.79 12.96 12.31
CA GLY A 67 3.72 12.00 11.72
C GLY A 67 3.07 10.69 11.26
N LYS A 68 3.92 9.73 10.85
CA LYS A 68 3.55 8.41 10.30
C LYS A 68 2.52 7.61 11.12
N SER A 69 2.39 7.88 12.43
CA SER A 69 1.39 7.26 13.31
C SER A 69 -0.06 7.58 12.91
N SER A 70 -0.27 8.74 12.27
CA SER A 70 -1.55 9.29 11.85
C SER A 70 -1.78 9.31 10.33
N GLY A 71 -0.75 8.91 9.56
CA GLY A 71 -0.78 8.93 8.10
C GLY A 71 -1.38 7.68 7.46
N TYR A 72 -1.12 7.52 6.17
CA TYR A 72 -1.67 6.42 5.38
C TYR A 72 -1.05 5.07 5.74
N ARG A 73 -1.84 4.03 5.52
CA ARG A 73 -1.37 2.64 5.42
C ARG A 73 -1.58 2.20 3.99
N LEU A 74 -0.48 2.02 3.29
CA LEU A 74 -0.47 1.37 2.00
C LEU A 74 -0.27 -0.13 2.24
N ILE A 75 -1.20 -0.93 1.74
CA ILE A 75 -1.03 -2.37 1.65
C ILE A 75 -0.68 -2.69 0.21
N SER A 76 0.53 -3.20 0.05
CA SER A 76 1.06 -3.67 -1.22
C SER A 76 1.11 -5.19 -1.21
N TYR A 77 1.02 -5.78 -2.39
CA TYR A 77 1.21 -7.21 -2.56
C TYR A 77 2.39 -7.41 -3.49
N LEU A 78 3.46 -7.98 -2.95
CA LEU A 78 4.59 -8.42 -3.74
C LEU A 78 4.39 -9.91 -4.05
N LYS A 79 3.83 -10.21 -5.22
CA LYS A 79 3.96 -11.55 -5.78
C LYS A 79 5.35 -11.64 -6.38
N LEU A 80 6.28 -12.30 -5.69
CA LEU A 80 7.59 -12.66 -6.26
C LEU A 80 7.43 -13.79 -7.30
N ILE A 81 6.60 -13.55 -8.31
CA ILE A 81 6.57 -14.28 -9.57
C ILE A 81 6.81 -13.19 -10.62
N ASP A 82 7.85 -13.37 -11.43
CA ASP A 82 8.27 -12.44 -12.49
C ASP A 82 8.70 -11.02 -12.03
N ASN A 83 9.17 -10.89 -10.79
CA ASN A 83 9.74 -9.64 -10.25
C ASN A 83 8.76 -8.44 -10.32
N LYS A 84 7.48 -8.65 -9.96
CA LYS A 84 6.44 -7.60 -9.97
C LYS A 84 5.93 -7.24 -8.58
N LEU A 85 5.77 -5.95 -8.31
CA LEU A 85 5.12 -5.41 -7.12
C LEU A 85 3.78 -4.81 -7.51
N TYR A 86 2.71 -5.36 -6.95
CA TYR A 86 1.36 -4.87 -7.18
C TYR A 86 0.91 -3.96 -6.02
N LEU A 87 0.59 -2.72 -6.33
CA LEU A 87 -0.07 -1.84 -5.36
C LEU A 87 -1.55 -2.22 -5.31
N MET A 88 -1.97 -2.81 -4.19
CA MET A 88 -3.30 -3.41 -4.05
C MET A 88 -4.32 -2.47 -3.43
N TYR A 89 -3.96 -1.79 -2.34
CA TYR A 89 -4.90 -0.94 -1.62
C TYR A 89 -4.20 0.06 -0.70
N VAL A 90 -4.76 1.26 -0.54
CA VAL A 90 -4.30 2.27 0.41
C VAL A 90 -5.48 2.81 1.20
N TYR A 91 -5.25 3.11 2.47
CA TYR A 91 -6.27 3.72 3.32
C TYR A 91 -5.63 4.66 4.34
N ASP A 92 -6.40 5.63 4.81
CA ASP A 92 -6.00 6.45 5.94
C ASP A 92 -6.44 5.80 7.26
N LYS A 93 -5.62 5.89 8.32
CA LYS A 93 -5.97 5.31 9.63
C LYS A 93 -7.27 5.86 10.19
N SER A 94 -7.51 7.16 10.04
CA SER A 94 -8.65 7.82 10.67
C SER A 94 -9.98 7.32 10.11
N ASP A 95 -9.99 6.80 8.88
CA ASP A 95 -11.20 6.30 8.23
C ASP A 95 -11.71 4.99 8.83
N LEU A 96 -10.91 4.30 9.64
CA LEU A 96 -11.21 2.97 10.16
C LEU A 96 -11.78 2.94 11.58
N GLY A 97 -11.95 4.11 12.21
CA GLY A 97 -12.56 4.24 13.52
C GLY A 97 -11.95 3.29 14.57
N THR A 98 -12.80 2.48 15.21
CA THR A 98 -12.43 1.53 16.28
C THR A 98 -12.01 0.14 15.77
N VAL A 99 -11.99 -0.08 14.45
CA VAL A 99 -11.61 -1.39 13.89
C VAL A 99 -10.12 -1.64 14.12
N SER A 100 -9.79 -2.82 14.64
CA SER A 100 -8.39 -3.15 14.94
C SER A 100 -7.58 -3.33 13.66
N GLU A 101 -6.34 -2.84 13.63
CA GLU A 101 -5.43 -2.99 12.47
C GLU A 101 -5.29 -4.46 12.03
N LYS A 102 -5.34 -5.40 12.98
CA LYS A 102 -5.27 -6.85 12.70
C LYS A 102 -6.47 -7.36 11.91
N GLN A 103 -7.69 -6.86 12.20
CA GLN A 103 -8.88 -7.25 11.46
C GLN A 103 -8.83 -6.73 10.02
N ILE A 104 -8.32 -5.52 9.83
CA ILE A 104 -8.13 -4.91 8.51
C ILE A 104 -7.09 -5.69 7.71
N ASP A 105 -5.96 -6.04 8.34
CA ASP A 105 -4.91 -6.86 7.72
C ASP A 105 -5.46 -8.20 7.25
N ALA A 106 -6.28 -8.87 8.09
CA ALA A 106 -6.90 -10.14 7.75
C ALA A 106 -7.90 -10.01 6.58
N LEU A 107 -8.74 -8.97 6.58
CA LEU A 107 -9.73 -8.73 5.54
C LEU A 107 -9.07 -8.42 4.19
N ILE A 108 -8.04 -7.56 4.20
CA ILE A 108 -7.34 -7.15 2.99
C ILE A 108 -6.50 -8.31 2.45
N LYS A 109 -5.81 -9.05 3.32
CA LYS A 109 -5.11 -10.28 2.92
C LYS A 109 -6.07 -11.28 2.27
N LYS A 110 -7.23 -11.53 2.88
CA LYS A 110 -8.24 -12.44 2.33
C LYS A 110 -8.71 -11.97 0.94
N THR A 111 -9.06 -10.69 0.82
CA THR A 111 -9.51 -10.09 -0.46
C THR A 111 -8.45 -10.20 -1.55
N ILE A 112 -7.18 -9.96 -1.23
CA ILE A 112 -6.06 -10.08 -2.17
C ILE A 112 -5.89 -11.54 -2.61
N LEU A 113 -5.87 -12.50 -1.67
CA LEU A 113 -5.69 -13.91 -2.00
C LEU A 113 -6.85 -14.48 -2.84
N GLU A 114 -8.08 -14.05 -2.58
CA GLU A 114 -9.25 -14.44 -3.39
C GLU A 114 -9.20 -13.90 -4.83
N LYS A 115 -8.61 -12.71 -5.04
CA LYS A 115 -8.40 -12.15 -6.38
C LYS A 115 -7.27 -12.88 -7.10
N THR A 116 -6.14 -13.13 -6.43
CA THR A 116 -4.97 -13.81 -7.03
C THR A 116 -5.23 -15.28 -7.40
N ASN A 117 -6.18 -15.96 -6.74
CA ASN A 117 -6.54 -17.35 -7.04
C ASN A 117 -7.57 -17.48 -8.18
N LYS A 118 -8.13 -16.37 -8.65
CA LYS A 118 -9.13 -16.34 -9.73
C LYS A 118 -8.55 -15.91 -11.08
N GLU A 119 -7.30 -15.47 -11.09
CA GLU A 119 -6.47 -15.20 -12.28
C GLU A 119 -5.51 -16.36 -12.52
#